data_AF-A0A1B8FRL0-F1
#
_entry.id   AF-A0A1B8FRL0-F1
#
_cell.length_a   1.000
_cell.length_b   1.000
_cell.length_c   1.000
_cell.angle_alpha   90.00
_cell.angle_beta   90.00
_cell.angle_gamma   90.00
#
_symmetry.space_group_name_H-M   'P 1'
#
loop_
_entity.id
_entity.type
_entity.pdbx_description
1 polymer ?
#
loop_
_entity_poly.entity_id
_entity_poly.type
_entity_poly.pdbx_seq_one_letter_code
_entity_poly.pdbx_strand_id
1 'polypeptide(L)'
;MSQDTRDSYQERAPLRSSDGWFPAELASTGQNIQQSDRCSLIVPEPISPRNRALWAKIVLMLYHFDGPRITLFGGDMPTAIVRPNCAGPNPVTVEDFSTWSYVEPTVFENMAMTSTGTVVFHHWISGVFLADQETLDTGRLLLCDFYNNGSLRASARVWPMFTEDLYNFIVGLGKPVSGLIEDDGWINDEEAQAPEDMEKPILEILETKAKFFDVDERGAELWRQDIESYAPGYLEMEEAGGGMAVGYDHANFREC
;
A
#
# COMPACT_ATOMS: atom_id res chain seq x y z
N MET A 1 29.70 -25.08 20.16
CA MET A 1 28.49 -25.23 20.99
C MET A 1 28.18 -26.72 21.08
N SER A 2 28.19 -27.32 22.28
CA SER A 2 27.87 -28.75 22.46
C SER A 2 26.35 -28.96 22.56
N GLN A 3 25.89 -30.19 22.34
CA GLN A 3 24.48 -30.56 22.48
C GLN A 3 23.97 -30.30 23.91
N ASP A 4 24.74 -30.69 24.92
CA ASP A 4 24.42 -30.44 26.34
C ASP A 4 24.20 -28.95 26.66
N THR A 5 24.90 -28.05 25.97
CA THR A 5 24.72 -26.59 26.16
C THR A 5 23.36 -26.13 25.63
N ARG A 6 22.91 -26.69 24.51
CA ARG A 6 21.60 -26.37 23.91
C ARG A 6 20.46 -26.94 24.73
N ASP A 7 20.59 -28.17 25.18
CA ASP A 7 19.57 -28.86 25.98
C ASP A 7 19.40 -28.17 27.34
N SER A 8 20.51 -27.81 28.02
CA SER A 8 20.46 -27.04 29.27
C SER A 8 19.87 -25.63 29.11
N TYR A 9 20.00 -25.01 27.94
CA TYR A 9 19.31 -23.75 27.66
C TYR A 9 17.81 -23.97 27.49
N GLN A 10 17.40 -24.96 26.69
CA GLN A 10 15.99 -25.29 26.44
C GLN A 10 15.24 -25.67 27.73
N GLU A 11 15.87 -26.45 28.62
CA GLU A 11 15.28 -26.81 29.91
C GLU A 11 15.09 -25.63 30.87
N ARG A 12 15.97 -24.62 30.79
CA ARG A 12 15.92 -23.42 31.64
C ARG A 12 15.14 -22.28 31.02
N ALA A 13 14.94 -22.32 29.70
CA ALA A 13 14.17 -21.32 28.98
C ALA A 13 12.70 -21.51 29.37
N PRO A 14 12.06 -20.52 30.01
CA PRO A 14 10.64 -20.62 30.30
C PRO A 14 9.88 -20.76 28.99
N LEU A 15 8.93 -21.70 28.94
CA LEU A 15 7.93 -21.73 27.87
C LEU A 15 7.20 -20.40 27.91
N ARG A 16 7.27 -19.64 26.81
CA ARG A 16 6.54 -18.38 26.70
C ARG A 16 5.05 -18.67 26.74
N SER A 17 4.30 -17.81 27.42
CA SER A 17 2.84 -17.86 27.44
C SER A 17 2.21 -17.43 26.12
N SER A 18 2.99 -16.80 25.23
CA SER A 18 2.56 -16.32 23.91
C SER A 18 3.74 -16.24 22.94
N ASP A 19 3.44 -16.18 21.64
CA ASP A 19 4.43 -15.98 20.57
C ASP A 19 5.04 -14.56 20.57
N GLY A 20 4.41 -13.61 21.27
CA GLY A 20 4.89 -12.24 21.44
C GLY A 20 6.24 -12.14 22.17
N TRP A 21 7.04 -11.15 21.78
CA TRP A 21 8.37 -10.90 22.34
C TRP A 21 8.35 -9.95 23.55
N PHE A 22 7.20 -9.36 23.83
CA PHE A 22 6.93 -8.38 24.89
C PHE A 22 5.75 -8.85 25.77
N PRO A 23 5.58 -8.27 26.97
CA PRO A 23 4.41 -8.53 27.81
C PRO A 23 3.09 -8.34 27.05
N ALA A 24 2.09 -9.16 27.35
CA ALA A 24 0.80 -9.13 26.66
C ALA A 24 0.08 -7.78 26.80
N GLU A 25 0.36 -7.04 27.86
CA GLU A 25 -0.16 -5.70 28.13
C GLU A 25 0.41 -4.64 27.16
N LEU A 26 1.53 -4.93 26.50
CA LEU A 26 2.16 -4.08 25.49
C LEU A 26 1.89 -4.57 24.06
N ALA A 27 1.09 -5.62 23.89
CA ALA A 27 0.72 -6.08 22.57
C ALA A 27 -0.13 -5.02 21.86
N SER A 28 0.13 -4.83 20.58
CA SER A 28 -0.70 -4.04 19.69
C SER A 28 -2.16 -4.52 19.74
N THR A 29 -3.08 -3.56 19.84
CA THR A 29 -4.52 -3.82 19.79
C THR A 29 -5.11 -3.08 18.60
N GLY A 30 -6.29 -3.48 18.13
CA GLY A 30 -6.98 -2.74 17.07
C GLY A 30 -7.30 -1.27 17.41
N GLN A 31 -7.17 -0.86 18.68
CA GLN A 31 -7.31 0.53 19.11
C GLN A 31 -6.01 1.34 19.02
N ASN A 32 -4.87 0.66 18.98
CA ASN A 32 -3.55 1.25 19.10
C ASN A 32 -2.71 1.00 17.84
N ILE A 33 -3.31 0.59 16.73
CA ILE A 33 -2.63 0.41 15.45
C ILE A 33 -3.12 1.53 14.53
N GLN A 34 -2.18 2.28 13.94
CA GLN A 34 -2.55 3.16 12.84
C GLN A 34 -3.09 2.30 11.71
N GLN A 35 -4.21 2.70 11.10
CA GLN A 35 -4.68 2.05 9.88
C GLN A 35 -3.66 2.32 8.78
N SER A 36 -2.69 1.43 8.64
CA SER A 36 -1.78 1.33 7.51
C SER A 36 -2.04 0.00 6.86
N ASP A 37 -2.29 0.03 5.57
CA ASP A 37 -2.57 -1.17 4.80
C ASP A 37 -1.61 -1.24 3.62
N ARG A 38 -1.77 -2.21 2.73
CA ARG A 38 -0.82 -2.49 1.64
C ARG A 38 -0.59 -1.29 0.74
N CYS A 39 -1.55 -0.38 0.61
CA CYS A 39 -1.38 0.93 -0.01
C CYS A 39 -1.86 2.07 0.90
N SER A 40 -1.01 3.05 1.19
CA SER A 40 -1.33 4.16 2.11
C SER A 40 -1.19 5.54 1.45
N LEU A 41 -2.24 6.36 1.52
CA LEU A 41 -2.25 7.73 1.00
C LEU A 41 -1.65 8.71 2.02
N ILE A 42 -0.57 9.39 1.64
CA ILE A 42 0.22 10.34 2.44
C ILE A 42 0.15 11.77 1.86
N VAL A 43 -1.04 12.36 1.87
CA VAL A 43 -1.29 13.75 1.39
C VAL A 43 -1.71 14.66 2.55
N PRO A 44 -1.67 16.01 2.38
CA PRO A 44 -2.05 16.92 3.45
C PRO A 44 -3.49 16.67 3.94
N GLU A 45 -3.67 16.59 5.25
CA GLU A 45 -4.97 16.47 5.91
C GLU A 45 -5.50 17.83 6.40
N PRO A 46 -6.81 18.12 6.29
CA PRO A 46 -7.84 17.28 5.70
C PRO A 46 -7.72 17.18 4.18
N ILE A 47 -7.93 15.98 3.64
CA ILE A 47 -7.89 15.73 2.20
C ILE A 47 -8.83 16.69 1.42
N SER A 48 -8.29 17.30 0.36
CA SER A 48 -9.08 18.17 -0.51
C SER A 48 -10.13 17.35 -1.30
N PRO A 49 -11.27 17.94 -1.69
CA PRO A 49 -12.26 17.23 -2.51
C PRO A 49 -11.68 16.70 -3.83
N ARG A 50 -10.74 17.44 -4.44
CA ARG A 50 -9.97 17.01 -5.61
C ARG A 50 -9.17 15.75 -5.30
N ASN A 51 -8.33 15.80 -4.26
CA ASN A 51 -7.48 14.67 -3.90
C ASN A 51 -8.29 13.44 -3.50
N ARG A 52 -9.45 13.62 -2.87
CA ARG A 52 -10.36 12.52 -2.53
C ARG A 52 -10.96 11.85 -3.78
N ALA A 53 -11.28 12.63 -4.81
CA ALA A 53 -11.74 12.09 -6.10
C ALA A 53 -10.61 11.36 -6.85
N LEU A 54 -9.40 11.92 -6.89
CA LEU A 54 -8.24 11.26 -7.49
C LEU A 54 -7.87 9.97 -6.74
N TRP A 55 -7.97 9.97 -5.40
CA TRP A 55 -7.73 8.79 -4.59
C TRP A 55 -8.74 7.68 -4.88
N ALA A 56 -10.03 8.00 -5.05
CA ALA A 56 -11.03 6.99 -5.47
C ALA A 56 -10.63 6.29 -6.77
N LYS A 57 -10.06 7.04 -7.72
CA LYS A 57 -9.60 6.49 -9.00
C LYS A 57 -8.40 5.56 -8.83
N ILE A 58 -7.43 5.94 -8.00
CA ILE A 58 -6.30 5.05 -7.65
C ILE A 58 -6.79 3.77 -6.99
N VAL A 59 -7.72 3.88 -6.03
CA VAL A 59 -8.32 2.73 -5.35
C VAL A 59 -9.03 1.80 -6.34
N LEU A 60 -9.79 2.34 -7.30
CA LEU A 60 -10.40 1.55 -8.37
C LEU A 60 -9.38 0.80 -9.22
N MET A 61 -8.25 1.43 -9.54
CA MET A 61 -7.18 0.78 -10.32
C MET A 61 -6.40 -0.28 -9.52
N LEU A 62 -6.71 -0.47 -8.23
CA LEU A 62 -6.23 -1.57 -7.40
C LEU A 62 -7.17 -2.79 -7.39
N TYR A 63 -8.24 -2.76 -8.19
CA TYR A 63 -9.07 -3.93 -8.48
C TYR A 63 -8.64 -4.61 -9.77
N HIS A 64 -9.04 -5.87 -9.91
CA HIS A 64 -8.90 -6.59 -11.16
C HIS A 64 -9.86 -6.05 -12.23
N PHE A 65 -9.40 -6.06 -13.49
CA PHE A 65 -10.24 -5.82 -14.66
C PHE A 65 -10.31 -7.06 -15.56
N ASP A 66 -10.24 -8.27 -14.97
CA ASP A 66 -10.34 -9.58 -15.64
C ASP A 66 -11.59 -10.39 -15.24
N GLY A 67 -12.46 -9.83 -14.40
CA GLY A 67 -13.75 -10.39 -13.97
C GLY A 67 -14.02 -10.10 -12.49
N PRO A 68 -15.12 -10.63 -11.91
CA PRO A 68 -15.43 -10.48 -10.49
C PRO A 68 -14.46 -11.31 -9.63
N ARG A 69 -13.25 -10.79 -9.49
CA ARG A 69 -12.22 -11.20 -8.53
C ARG A 69 -12.02 -10.08 -7.51
N ILE A 70 -11.35 -10.43 -6.42
CA ILE A 70 -11.04 -9.58 -5.26
C ILE A 70 -10.11 -8.42 -5.69
N THR A 71 -9.56 -7.65 -4.77
CA THR A 71 -8.48 -6.67 -5.01
C THR A 71 -7.20 -7.32 -5.55
N LEU A 72 -6.33 -6.53 -6.20
CA LEU A 72 -4.99 -6.95 -6.70
C LEU A 72 -4.04 -7.49 -5.61
N PHE A 73 -4.44 -7.38 -4.35
CA PHE A 73 -3.68 -7.84 -3.21
C PHE A 73 -4.32 -9.08 -2.54
N GLY A 74 -5.57 -9.41 -2.86
CA GLY A 74 -6.33 -10.48 -2.21
C GLY A 74 -6.76 -10.17 -0.77
N GLY A 75 -8.03 -10.43 -0.45
CA GLY A 75 -8.67 -10.11 0.85
C GLY A 75 -9.39 -8.75 0.89
N ASP A 76 -9.75 -8.31 2.10
CA ASP A 76 -10.39 -7.01 2.41
C ASP A 76 -9.60 -5.83 1.81
N MET A 77 -10.30 -4.72 1.51
CA MET A 77 -9.80 -3.57 0.74
C MET A 77 -8.57 -2.92 1.41
N PRO A 78 -7.35 -3.11 0.86
CA PRO A 78 -6.14 -2.89 1.65
C PRO A 78 -5.57 -1.48 1.46
N THR A 79 -6.44 -0.48 1.51
CA THR A 79 -6.05 0.92 1.31
C THR A 79 -6.36 1.76 2.54
N ALA A 80 -5.45 2.66 2.88
CA ALA A 80 -5.61 3.54 4.04
C ALA A 80 -5.33 5.00 3.70
N ILE A 81 -6.04 5.91 4.37
CA ILE A 81 -5.70 7.34 4.37
C ILE A 81 -4.92 7.61 5.66
N VAL A 82 -3.66 8.03 5.51
CA VAL A 82 -2.78 8.34 6.62
C VAL A 82 -3.29 9.59 7.31
N ARG A 83 -3.59 9.47 8.61
CA ARG A 83 -3.97 10.60 9.46
C ARG A 83 -2.77 11.01 10.33
N PRO A 84 -2.15 12.17 10.07
CA PRO A 84 -1.07 12.64 10.89
C PRO A 84 -1.51 12.87 12.34
N ASN A 85 -0.59 12.70 13.28
CA ASN A 85 -0.78 13.18 14.64
C ASN A 85 -0.92 14.70 14.66
N CYS A 86 -1.78 15.26 15.51
CA CYS A 86 -1.96 16.71 15.67
C CYS A 86 -0.65 17.47 15.98
N ALA A 87 0.33 16.79 16.60
CA ALA A 87 1.64 17.36 16.92
C ALA A 87 2.73 17.01 15.88
N GLY A 88 2.42 16.14 14.91
CA GLY A 88 3.35 15.65 13.90
C GLY A 88 3.35 16.49 12.62
N PRO A 89 4.22 16.15 11.66
CA PRO A 89 4.21 16.77 10.34
C PRO A 89 2.92 16.43 9.59
N ASN A 90 2.42 17.37 8.80
CA ASN A 90 1.26 17.19 7.93
C ASN A 90 1.60 17.71 6.52
N PRO A 91 1.76 16.83 5.52
CA PRO A 91 1.52 15.38 5.55
C PRO A 91 2.62 14.60 6.30
N VAL A 92 2.33 13.33 6.62
CA VAL A 92 3.37 12.35 6.95
C VAL A 92 4.24 12.15 5.71
N THR A 93 5.57 12.24 5.85
CA THR A 93 6.48 11.99 4.73
C THR A 93 6.83 10.50 4.62
N VAL A 94 7.46 10.13 3.52
CA VAL A 94 7.97 8.77 3.31
C VAL A 94 8.96 8.38 4.42
N GLU A 95 9.85 9.29 4.80
CA GLU A 95 10.86 9.08 5.85
C GLU A 95 10.25 8.97 7.25
N ASP A 96 9.15 9.67 7.51
CA ASP A 96 8.46 9.64 8.80
C ASP A 96 7.45 8.49 8.90
N PHE A 97 7.16 7.79 7.79
CA PHE A 97 6.11 6.77 7.71
C PHE A 97 6.29 5.64 8.74
N SER A 98 7.51 5.10 8.91
CA SER A 98 7.76 4.03 9.90
C SER A 98 7.58 4.51 11.34
N THR A 99 7.95 5.76 11.64
CA THR A 99 7.73 6.37 12.96
C THR A 99 6.23 6.54 13.21
N TRP A 100 5.50 7.07 12.23
CA TRP A 100 4.05 7.21 12.30
C TRP A 100 3.35 5.84 12.45
N SER A 101 3.76 4.83 11.69
CA SER A 101 3.11 3.51 11.66
C SER A 101 3.39 2.66 12.90
N TYR A 102 4.58 2.78 13.52
CA TYR A 102 4.99 1.89 14.62
C TYR A 102 5.35 2.58 15.93
N VAL A 103 5.98 3.76 15.90
CA VAL A 103 6.44 4.44 17.13
C VAL A 103 5.32 5.20 17.80
N GLU A 104 4.60 6.05 17.05
CA GLU A 104 3.46 6.82 17.57
C GLU A 104 2.38 5.93 18.21
N PRO A 105 1.93 4.85 17.55
CA PRO A 105 0.99 3.88 18.13
C PRO A 105 1.60 2.92 19.16
N THR A 106 2.93 2.90 19.35
CA THR A 106 3.65 1.95 20.21
C THR A 106 3.45 0.48 19.83
N VAL A 107 3.63 0.14 18.55
CA VAL A 107 3.55 -1.24 18.02
C VAL A 107 4.88 -1.95 18.24
N PHE A 108 5.09 -2.46 19.46
CA PHE A 108 6.35 -3.10 19.86
C PHE A 108 6.65 -4.40 19.08
N GLU A 109 5.65 -5.02 18.46
CA GLU A 109 5.75 -6.13 17.49
C GLU A 109 6.71 -5.83 16.33
N ASN A 110 6.76 -4.56 15.92
CA ASN A 110 7.42 -4.11 14.71
C ASN A 110 8.66 -3.25 15.02
N MET A 111 9.06 -3.15 16.29
CA MET A 111 10.25 -2.39 16.66
C MET A 111 11.05 -3.02 17.79
N ALA A 112 12.36 -2.88 17.71
CA ALA A 112 13.32 -3.14 18.78
C ALA A 112 14.11 -1.86 19.07
N MET A 113 14.78 -1.82 20.22
CA MET A 113 15.65 -0.71 20.58
C MET A 113 17.06 -1.22 20.88
N THR A 114 18.06 -0.58 20.31
CA THR A 114 19.46 -0.87 20.64
C THR A 114 19.81 -0.37 22.04
N SER A 115 20.92 -0.83 22.62
CA SER A 115 21.41 -0.35 23.92
C SER A 115 21.74 1.15 23.95
N THR A 116 21.91 1.78 22.79
CA THR A 116 22.14 3.23 22.64
C THR A 116 20.86 4.04 22.45
N GLY A 117 19.69 3.40 22.51
CA GLY A 117 18.40 4.07 22.34
C GLY A 117 17.98 4.28 20.89
N THR A 118 18.59 3.58 19.93
CA THR A 118 18.20 3.67 18.52
C THR A 118 17.06 2.69 18.25
N VAL A 119 15.95 3.19 17.68
CA VAL A 119 14.84 2.34 17.25
C VAL A 119 15.21 1.63 15.96
N VAL A 120 14.91 0.33 15.91
CA VAL A 120 15.10 -0.54 14.76
C VAL A 120 13.74 -1.15 14.42
N PHE A 121 13.28 -0.94 13.20
CA PHE A 121 12.04 -1.45 12.67
C PHE A 121 12.20 -2.86 12.09
N HIS A 122 11.21 -3.69 12.36
CA HIS A 122 11.03 -5.01 11.77
C HIS A 122 9.91 -4.94 10.74
N HIS A 123 10.29 -4.79 9.48
CA HIS A 123 9.38 -4.90 8.35
C HIS A 123 9.26 -6.38 7.95
N TRP A 124 8.17 -7.04 8.34
CA TRP A 124 7.92 -8.44 8.00
C TRP A 124 7.74 -8.67 6.50
N ILE A 125 7.28 -7.64 5.79
CA ILE A 125 7.20 -7.59 4.33
C ILE A 125 8.13 -6.48 3.87
N SER A 126 9.10 -6.80 3.01
CA SER A 126 9.97 -5.79 2.40
C SER A 126 9.16 -5.05 1.34
N GLY A 127 8.70 -3.83 1.61
CA GLY A 127 7.99 -3.05 0.59
C GLY A 127 6.70 -2.43 1.10
N VAL A 128 6.55 -1.13 0.88
CA VAL A 128 5.31 -0.40 1.16
C VAL A 128 4.91 0.35 -0.10
N PHE A 129 3.64 0.26 -0.50
CA PHE A 129 3.08 1.15 -1.52
C PHE A 129 2.51 2.39 -0.84
N LEU A 130 3.01 3.55 -1.23
CA LEU A 130 2.53 4.85 -0.79
C LEU A 130 1.91 5.60 -1.97
N ALA A 131 0.90 6.41 -1.69
CA ALA A 131 0.34 7.35 -2.64
C ALA A 131 0.57 8.77 -2.09
N ASP A 132 1.37 9.57 -2.79
CA ASP A 132 1.61 10.97 -2.45
C ASP A 132 0.87 11.90 -3.43
N GLN A 133 1.14 13.20 -3.37
CA GLN A 133 0.53 14.16 -4.28
C GLN A 133 0.88 13.85 -5.76
N GLU A 134 2.12 13.43 -6.03
CA GLU A 134 2.53 13.05 -7.38
C GLU A 134 1.78 11.81 -7.87
N THR A 135 1.51 10.84 -6.99
CA THR A 135 0.63 9.71 -7.31
C THR A 135 -0.75 10.16 -7.72
N LEU A 136 -1.36 11.09 -6.98
CA LEU A 136 -2.69 11.60 -7.32
C LEU A 136 -2.70 12.34 -8.65
N ASP A 137 -1.62 13.02 -9.01
CA ASP A 137 -1.52 13.79 -10.24
C ASP A 137 -1.10 12.94 -11.46
N THR A 138 -0.36 11.83 -11.26
CA THR A 138 0.27 11.05 -12.34
C THR A 138 -0.21 9.61 -12.48
N GLY A 139 -0.95 9.09 -11.51
CA GLY A 139 -1.46 7.71 -11.48
C GLY A 139 -0.50 6.68 -10.91
N ARG A 140 0.75 7.06 -10.60
CA ARG A 140 1.82 6.12 -10.23
C ARG A 140 2.05 6.10 -8.72
N LEU A 141 1.82 4.95 -8.11
CA LEU A 141 2.15 4.68 -6.71
C LEU A 141 3.65 4.76 -6.49
N LEU A 142 4.06 5.06 -5.28
CA LEU A 142 5.45 4.98 -4.83
C LEU A 142 5.68 3.64 -4.12
N LEU A 143 6.44 2.74 -4.73
CA LEU A 143 6.95 1.55 -4.05
C LEU A 143 8.23 1.92 -3.30
N CYS A 144 8.24 1.73 -1.97
CA CYS A 144 9.36 2.06 -1.10
C CYS A 144 9.98 0.81 -0.47
N ASP A 145 11.32 0.74 -0.49
CA ASP A 145 12.13 -0.14 0.36
C ASP A 145 12.75 0.69 1.48
N PHE A 146 12.71 0.20 2.72
CA PHE A 146 13.24 0.90 3.88
C PHE A 146 14.38 0.11 4.51
N TYR A 147 15.39 0.82 5.01
CA TYR A 147 16.31 0.25 5.97
C TYR A 147 15.59 0.01 7.30
N ASN A 148 16.17 -0.87 8.13
CA ASN A 148 15.64 -1.17 9.46
C ASN A 148 15.73 0.01 10.44
N ASN A 149 16.33 1.14 10.09
CA ASN A 149 16.27 2.38 10.87
C ASN A 149 15.12 3.31 10.42
N GLY A 150 14.29 2.87 9.46
CA GLY A 150 13.17 3.63 8.91
C GLY A 150 13.55 4.57 7.77
N SER A 151 14.83 4.74 7.47
CA SER A 151 15.25 5.57 6.33
C SER A 151 14.98 4.88 4.99
N LEU A 152 14.58 5.66 3.99
CA LEU A 152 14.32 5.17 2.64
C LEU A 152 15.61 4.60 2.03
N ARG A 153 15.55 3.36 1.57
CA ARG A 153 16.66 2.65 0.92
C ARG A 153 16.60 2.81 -0.60
N ALA A 154 15.44 2.56 -1.17
CA ALA A 154 15.18 2.64 -2.61
C ALA A 154 13.70 2.93 -2.83
N SER A 155 13.35 3.55 -3.95
CA SER A 155 11.96 3.75 -4.34
C SER A 155 11.79 3.80 -5.84
N ALA A 156 10.63 3.36 -6.33
CA ALA A 156 10.24 3.49 -7.73
C ALA A 156 8.77 3.88 -7.87
N ARG A 157 8.43 4.49 -9.01
CA ARG A 157 7.05 4.79 -9.38
C ARG A 157 6.48 3.63 -10.18
N VAL A 158 5.32 3.13 -9.76
CA VAL A 158 4.67 1.97 -10.38
C VAL A 158 3.18 2.19 -10.56
N TRP A 159 2.63 1.74 -11.68
CA TRP A 159 1.18 1.76 -11.89
C TRP A 159 0.44 0.79 -10.95
N PRO A 160 -0.72 1.17 -10.40
CA PRO A 160 -1.58 0.32 -9.56
C PRO A 160 -1.80 -1.09 -10.12
N MET A 161 -2.02 -1.23 -11.43
CA MET A 161 -2.30 -2.54 -12.03
C MET A 161 -1.12 -3.53 -11.98
N PHE A 162 0.10 -3.04 -11.75
CA PHE A 162 1.29 -3.90 -11.60
C PHE A 162 1.57 -4.29 -10.15
N THR A 163 0.78 -3.79 -9.18
CA THR A 163 1.08 -4.06 -7.77
C THR A 163 0.85 -5.52 -7.39
N GLU A 164 -0.05 -6.24 -8.07
CA GLU A 164 -0.26 -7.67 -7.80
C GLU A 164 1.01 -8.49 -8.07
N ASP A 165 1.57 -8.36 -9.28
CA ASP A 165 2.79 -9.08 -9.66
C ASP A 165 3.95 -8.71 -8.75
N LEU A 166 4.13 -7.42 -8.46
CA LEU A 166 5.14 -6.94 -7.53
C LEU A 166 4.93 -7.53 -6.13
N TYR A 167 3.70 -7.54 -5.64
CA TYR A 167 3.35 -8.12 -4.36
C TYR A 167 3.63 -9.63 -4.32
N ASN A 168 3.33 -10.35 -5.40
CA ASN A 168 3.64 -11.78 -5.54
C ASN A 168 5.16 -12.04 -5.55
N PHE A 169 5.95 -11.19 -6.19
CA PHE A 169 7.41 -11.29 -6.12
C PHE A 169 7.96 -11.02 -4.71
N ILE A 170 7.45 -9.98 -4.07
CA ILE A 170 7.89 -9.54 -2.74
C ILE A 170 7.50 -10.56 -1.67
N VAL A 171 6.21 -10.87 -1.57
CA VAL A 171 5.64 -11.69 -0.48
C VAL A 171 5.65 -13.16 -0.85
N GLY A 172 5.24 -13.50 -2.07
CA GLY A 172 5.16 -14.90 -2.51
C GLY A 172 6.53 -15.54 -2.73
N LEU A 173 7.48 -14.79 -3.32
CA LEU A 173 8.82 -15.31 -3.65
C LEU A 173 9.94 -14.74 -2.76
N GLY A 174 9.64 -13.82 -1.84
CA GLY A 174 10.62 -13.25 -0.91
C GLY A 174 11.68 -12.39 -1.60
N LYS A 175 11.39 -11.82 -2.79
CA LYS A 175 12.35 -10.96 -3.49
C LYS A 175 12.48 -9.61 -2.79
N PRO A 176 13.71 -9.10 -2.61
CA PRO A 176 13.90 -7.76 -2.04
C PRO A 176 13.43 -6.68 -3.02
N VAL A 177 12.71 -5.68 -2.51
CA VAL A 177 12.19 -4.56 -3.33
C VAL A 177 13.31 -3.80 -4.02
N SER A 178 14.41 -3.51 -3.33
CA SER A 178 15.59 -2.87 -3.95
C SER A 178 16.07 -3.62 -5.20
N GLY A 179 16.10 -4.95 -5.18
CA GLY A 179 16.48 -5.74 -6.35
C GLY A 179 15.45 -5.68 -7.48
N LEU A 180 14.15 -5.61 -7.16
CA LEU A 180 13.11 -5.38 -8.17
C LEU A 180 13.26 -3.99 -8.79
N ILE A 181 13.49 -2.95 -8.00
CA ILE A 181 13.67 -1.59 -8.50
C ILE A 181 14.88 -1.52 -9.46
N GLU A 182 15.98 -2.17 -9.10
CA GLU A 182 17.22 -2.14 -9.88
C GLU A 182 17.14 -2.98 -11.18
N ASP A 183 16.54 -4.17 -11.12
CA ASP A 183 16.69 -5.18 -12.18
C ASP A 183 15.38 -5.52 -12.93
N ASP A 184 14.21 -5.08 -12.44
CA ASP A 184 12.93 -5.49 -13.03
C ASP A 184 12.60 -4.67 -14.29
N GLY A 185 12.33 -5.39 -15.39
CA GLY A 185 12.03 -4.79 -16.68
C GLY A 185 10.70 -4.02 -16.71
N TRP A 186 9.71 -4.40 -15.90
CA TRP A 186 8.41 -3.73 -15.86
C TRP A 186 8.45 -2.42 -15.07
N ILE A 187 9.18 -2.40 -13.96
CA ILE A 187 9.41 -1.14 -13.20
C ILE A 187 10.19 -0.14 -14.06
N ASN A 188 11.11 -0.63 -14.90
CA ASN A 188 11.98 0.21 -15.71
C ASN A 188 11.49 0.42 -17.15
N ASP A 189 10.29 -0.09 -17.51
CA ASP A 189 9.68 0.13 -18.81
C ASP A 189 9.07 1.54 -18.87
N GLU A 190 9.67 2.42 -19.67
CA GLU A 190 9.26 3.82 -19.80
C GLU A 190 7.82 3.99 -20.32
N GLU A 191 7.34 3.08 -21.17
CA GLU A 191 6.01 3.16 -21.74
C GLU A 191 4.95 2.65 -20.76
N ALA A 192 5.25 1.54 -20.06
CA ALA A 192 4.42 1.00 -18.99
C ALA A 192 4.27 2.03 -17.86
N GLN A 193 5.38 2.67 -17.45
CA GLN A 193 5.41 3.66 -16.37
C GLN A 193 5.17 5.10 -16.81
N ALA A 194 4.78 5.34 -18.07
CA ALA A 194 4.42 6.68 -18.53
C ALA A 194 3.31 7.27 -17.64
N PRO A 195 3.45 8.52 -17.14
CA PRO A 195 2.44 9.15 -16.30
C PRO A 195 1.18 9.48 -17.10
N GLU A 196 0.04 9.53 -16.42
CA GLU A 196 -1.22 9.99 -17.00
C GLU A 196 -1.80 11.15 -16.19
N ASP A 197 -2.62 11.94 -16.86
CA ASP A 197 -3.43 12.95 -16.18
C ASP A 197 -4.62 12.27 -15.51
N MET A 198 -4.55 12.19 -14.19
CA MET A 198 -5.57 11.55 -13.35
C MET A 198 -6.88 12.33 -13.28
N GLU A 199 -6.99 13.54 -13.84
CA GLU A 199 -8.26 14.25 -13.97
C GLU A 199 -9.11 13.76 -15.15
N LYS A 200 -8.54 12.99 -16.09
CA LYS A 200 -9.29 12.36 -17.18
C LYS A 200 -10.22 11.24 -16.69
N PRO A 201 -11.32 10.93 -17.38
CA PRO A 201 -12.18 9.78 -17.04
C PRO A 201 -11.39 8.47 -16.88
N ILE A 202 -11.74 7.64 -15.89
CA ILE A 202 -10.98 6.42 -15.59
C ILE A 202 -10.88 5.47 -16.79
N LEU A 203 -11.95 5.37 -17.59
CA LEU A 203 -11.96 4.52 -18.78
C LEU A 203 -10.97 5.00 -19.84
N GLU A 204 -10.79 6.32 -20.01
CA GLU A 204 -9.78 6.86 -20.94
C GLU A 204 -8.36 6.55 -20.46
N ILE A 205 -8.11 6.59 -19.14
CA ILE A 205 -6.82 6.23 -18.55
C ILE A 205 -6.55 4.74 -18.73
N LEU A 206 -7.55 3.88 -18.49
CA LEU A 206 -7.43 2.44 -18.68
C LEU A 206 -7.14 2.09 -20.14
N GLU A 207 -7.76 2.78 -21.11
CA GLU A 207 -7.47 2.58 -22.54
C GLU A 207 -5.99 2.82 -22.88
N THR A 208 -5.32 3.82 -22.29
CA THR A 208 -3.89 4.06 -22.57
C THR A 208 -2.98 2.96 -22.04
N LYS A 209 -3.46 2.19 -21.06
CA LYS A 209 -2.71 1.12 -20.39
C LYS A 209 -3.21 -0.29 -20.74
N ALA A 210 -4.26 -0.40 -21.55
CA ALA A 210 -4.94 -1.66 -21.88
C ALA A 210 -3.99 -2.78 -22.30
N LYS A 211 -2.98 -2.47 -23.12
CA LYS A 211 -2.00 -3.44 -23.61
C LYS A 211 -1.18 -4.16 -22.52
N PHE A 212 -1.18 -3.63 -21.29
CA PHE A 212 -0.40 -4.15 -20.18
C PHE A 212 -1.21 -4.99 -19.19
N PHE A 213 -2.54 -4.84 -19.16
CA PHE A 213 -3.40 -5.54 -18.19
C PHE A 213 -4.58 -6.29 -18.85
N ASP A 214 -5.08 -5.83 -20.00
CA ASP A 214 -6.21 -6.42 -20.71
C ASP A 214 -5.73 -7.45 -21.75
N VAL A 215 -5.04 -8.49 -21.27
CA VAL A 215 -4.44 -9.54 -22.13
C VAL A 215 -5.49 -10.27 -22.97
N ASP A 216 -6.72 -10.38 -22.46
CA ASP A 216 -7.86 -11.04 -23.12
C ASP A 216 -8.68 -10.09 -24.01
N GLU A 217 -8.26 -8.84 -24.18
CA GLU A 217 -8.94 -7.80 -24.98
C GLU A 217 -10.44 -7.66 -24.61
N ARG A 218 -10.75 -7.69 -23.31
CA ARG A 218 -12.12 -7.54 -22.78
C ARG A 218 -12.73 -6.20 -23.18
N GLY A 219 -11.92 -5.15 -23.21
CA GLY A 219 -12.29 -3.81 -23.62
C GLY A 219 -13.20 -3.04 -22.64
N ALA A 220 -13.42 -1.77 -23.00
CA ALA A 220 -14.01 -0.76 -22.12
C ALA A 220 -15.40 -1.09 -21.54
N GLU A 221 -16.23 -1.85 -22.28
CA GLU A 221 -17.57 -2.21 -21.81
C GLU A 221 -17.53 -3.21 -20.64
N LEU A 222 -16.57 -4.13 -20.66
CA LEU A 222 -16.38 -5.08 -19.56
C LEU A 222 -15.71 -4.41 -18.37
N TRP A 223 -14.75 -3.52 -18.58
CA TRP A 223 -14.18 -2.72 -17.49
C TRP A 223 -15.23 -1.83 -16.83
N ARG A 224 -16.16 -1.26 -17.61
CA ARG A 224 -17.31 -0.49 -17.08
C ARG A 224 -18.18 -1.35 -16.15
N GLN A 225 -18.44 -2.60 -16.53
CA GLN A 225 -19.21 -3.53 -15.69
C GLN A 225 -18.46 -3.86 -14.39
N ASP A 226 -17.15 -4.07 -14.47
CA ASP A 226 -16.31 -4.34 -13.30
C ASP A 226 -16.31 -3.14 -12.35
N ILE A 227 -16.08 -1.92 -12.85
CA ILE A 227 -16.11 -0.68 -12.05
C ILE A 227 -17.46 -0.49 -11.37
N GLU A 228 -18.57 -0.69 -12.08
CA GLU A 228 -19.90 -0.55 -11.49
C GLU A 228 -20.16 -1.65 -10.42
N SER A 229 -19.52 -2.81 -10.56
CA SER A 229 -19.58 -3.86 -9.55
C SER A 229 -18.82 -3.48 -8.27
N TYR A 230 -17.64 -2.87 -8.41
CA TYR A 230 -16.76 -2.46 -7.30
C TYR A 230 -17.18 -1.15 -6.66
N ALA A 231 -17.64 -0.19 -7.45
CA ALA A 231 -17.94 1.17 -7.04
C ALA A 231 -19.23 1.68 -7.71
N PRO A 232 -20.40 1.21 -7.26
CA PRO A 232 -21.67 1.55 -7.89
C PRO A 232 -21.91 3.06 -7.95
N GLY A 233 -22.35 3.55 -9.11
CA GLY A 233 -22.61 4.97 -9.36
C GLY A 233 -21.36 5.85 -9.45
N TYR A 234 -20.14 5.28 -9.36
CA TYR A 234 -18.90 6.05 -9.52
C TYR A 234 -18.82 6.66 -10.92
N LEU A 235 -19.08 5.86 -11.97
CA LEU A 235 -18.92 6.30 -13.36
C LEU A 235 -19.91 7.42 -13.73
N GLU A 236 -21.16 7.32 -13.27
CA GLU A 236 -22.16 8.38 -13.47
C GLU A 236 -21.70 9.70 -12.82
N MET A 237 -21.15 9.62 -11.60
CA MET A 237 -20.65 10.78 -10.88
C MET A 237 -19.39 11.36 -11.53
N GLU A 238 -18.48 10.51 -12.00
CA GLU A 238 -17.26 10.91 -12.71
C GLU A 238 -17.60 11.63 -14.02
N GLU A 239 -18.54 11.08 -14.80
CA GLU A 239 -19.04 11.68 -16.04
C GLU A 239 -19.67 13.05 -15.78
N ALA A 240 -20.56 13.15 -14.78
CA ALA A 240 -21.19 14.42 -14.39
C ALA A 240 -20.17 15.46 -13.90
N GLY A 241 -19.06 15.02 -13.30
CA GLY A 241 -17.95 15.84 -12.84
C GLY A 241 -16.87 16.11 -13.89
N GLY A 242 -17.04 15.67 -15.13
CA GLY A 242 -16.08 15.88 -16.22
C GLY A 242 -14.74 15.15 -16.02
N GLY A 243 -14.79 13.92 -15.48
CA GLY A 243 -13.61 13.11 -15.16
C GLY A 243 -13.31 13.01 -13.65
N MET A 244 -14.10 13.69 -12.82
CA MET A 244 -13.86 13.82 -11.38
C MET A 244 -15.10 13.55 -10.52
N ALA A 245 -15.11 12.42 -9.80
CA ALA A 245 -16.19 12.05 -8.88
C ALA A 245 -16.08 12.76 -7.50
N VAL A 246 -16.15 14.09 -7.50
CA VAL A 246 -16.04 14.93 -6.28
C VAL A 246 -17.28 14.76 -5.40
N GLY A 247 -17.23 13.78 -4.51
CA GLY A 247 -18.37 13.44 -3.64
C GLY A 247 -18.61 11.95 -3.51
N TYR A 248 -17.90 11.12 -4.27
CA TYR A 248 -18.00 9.67 -4.15
C TYR A 248 -17.64 9.26 -2.71
N ASP A 249 -18.53 8.50 -2.08
CA ASP A 249 -18.28 8.01 -0.73
C ASP A 249 -17.44 6.73 -0.79
N HIS A 250 -16.21 6.80 -0.27
CA HIS A 250 -15.28 5.67 -0.28
C HIS A 250 -15.79 4.48 0.55
N ALA A 251 -16.78 4.67 1.42
CA ALA A 251 -17.47 3.57 2.09
C ALA A 251 -18.33 2.71 1.14
N ASN A 252 -18.59 3.17 -0.08
CA ASN A 252 -19.37 2.42 -1.09
C ASN A 252 -18.52 1.48 -1.95
N PHE A 253 -17.19 1.49 -1.79
CA PHE A 253 -16.34 0.47 -2.41
C PHE A 253 -16.72 -0.92 -1.88
N ARG A 254 -16.90 -1.86 -2.80
CA ARG A 254 -17.27 -3.24 -2.48
C ARG A 254 -16.05 -4.14 -2.43
N GLU A 255 -16.03 -5.01 -1.44
CA GLU A 255 -15.17 -6.20 -1.41
C GLU A 255 -15.93 -7.30 -2.15
N CYS A 256 -15.40 -7.74 -3.30
CA CYS A 256 -15.96 -8.85 -4.08
C CYS A 256 -15.27 -10.16 -3.70
#